data_AF-A0A821KFN4-F1
#
_entry.id   AF-A0A821KFN4-F1
#
_cell.length_a   1.000
_cell.length_b   1.000
_cell.length_c   1.000
_cell.angle_alpha   90.00
_cell.angle_beta   90.00
_cell.angle_gamma   90.00
#
_symmetry.space_group_name_H-M   'P 1'
#
loop_
_entity.id
_entity.type
_entity.pdbx_description
1 polymer ?
#
loop_
_entity_poly.entity_id
_entity_poly.type
_entity_poly.pdbx_seq_one_letter_code
_entity_poly.pdbx_strand_id
1 'polypeptide(L)'
;MDNPEEIGRLVITSFFAVPRQEQTPFYTYKLVTIPLFHENEAIQLTQIPRYWAINPANNITMEWHNPEESGCDLQLMTSCRDTPHMRRISKDTCLDQIIEKLPLSKCQTIPVPTANYFVRHLRDNFWITSSSESVHCVKIPRIEHLSAMQQTGSINEEVILPPVSLVNVTEGYNVACPGFTLVGRP
;
A
#
# COMPACT_ATOMS: atom_id res chain seq x y z
N MET A 1 52.36 5.39 18.86
CA MET A 1 52.70 5.45 20.30
C MET A 1 51.39 5.49 21.02
N ASP A 2 50.95 4.34 21.52
CA ASP A 2 49.72 4.20 22.29
C ASP A 2 50.02 4.63 23.74
N ASN A 3 49.20 5.54 24.27
CA ASN A 3 49.35 6.05 25.63
C ASN A 3 48.62 5.07 26.58
N PRO A 4 49.32 4.40 27.51
CA PRO A 4 48.76 3.31 28.32
C PRO A 4 47.73 3.75 29.38
N GLU A 5 47.44 5.05 29.49
CA GLU A 5 46.47 5.62 30.45
C GLU A 5 45.07 5.87 29.87
N GLU A 6 44.84 5.62 28.58
CA GLU A 6 43.52 5.84 27.97
C GLU A 6 42.59 4.64 28.24
N ILE A 7 41.73 4.75 29.25
CA ILE A 7 40.76 3.69 29.66
C ILE A 7 39.58 3.58 28.67
N GLY A 8 39.43 4.55 27.76
CA GLY A 8 38.46 4.53 26.68
C GLY A 8 38.02 5.93 26.27
N ARG A 9 37.64 6.07 24.99
CA ARG A 9 37.20 7.33 24.40
C ARG A 9 35.67 7.39 24.37
N LEU A 10 35.07 8.25 25.20
CA LEU A 10 33.64 8.54 25.16
C LEU A 10 33.36 9.59 24.06
N VAL A 11 32.61 9.21 23.04
CA VAL A 11 32.13 10.12 21.99
C VAL A 11 30.63 10.31 22.16
N ILE A 12 30.22 11.51 22.56
CA ILE A 12 28.79 11.90 22.60
C ILE A 12 28.51 12.69 21.33
N THR A 13 27.64 12.18 20.49
CA THR A 13 27.19 12.88 19.27
C THR A 13 25.75 13.30 19.46
N SER A 14 25.51 14.61 19.42
CA SER A 14 24.17 15.18 19.46
C SER A 14 23.75 15.58 18.05
N PHE A 15 22.58 15.10 17.62
CA PHE A 15 21.98 15.48 16.34
C PHE A 15 20.88 16.50 16.60
N PHE A 16 20.91 17.60 15.86
CA PHE A 16 19.86 18.61 15.85
C PHE A 16 19.31 18.71 14.44
N ALA A 17 18.09 18.25 14.22
CA ALA A 17 17.35 18.57 13.01
C ALA A 17 16.92 20.04 13.08
N VAL A 18 17.60 20.91 12.34
CA VAL A 18 17.17 22.31 12.20
C VAL A 18 16.18 22.36 11.04
N PRO A 19 14.87 22.55 11.29
CA PRO A 19 13.93 22.73 10.20
C PRO A 19 14.31 24.01 9.46
N ARG A 20 14.54 23.92 8.13
CA ARG A 20 14.67 25.10 7.29
C ARG A 20 13.37 25.90 7.38
N GLN A 21 13.46 27.23 7.37
CA GLN A 21 12.33 28.14 7.57
C GLN A 21 11.18 27.93 6.55
N GLU A 22 11.46 27.31 5.40
CA GLU A 22 10.46 26.97 4.38
C GLU A 22 10.16 25.47 4.41
N GLN A 23 9.19 25.07 5.24
CA GLN A 23 8.64 23.72 5.17
C GLN A 23 7.70 23.62 3.98
N THR A 24 8.05 22.75 3.04
CA THR A 24 7.19 22.45 1.88
C THR A 24 6.23 21.32 2.25
N PRO A 25 4.90 21.52 2.23
CA PRO A 25 3.96 20.46 2.57
C PRO A 25 3.91 19.39 1.48
N PHE A 26 3.88 18.12 1.89
CA PHE A 26 3.69 16.96 1.03
C PHE A 26 2.55 16.09 1.57
N TYR A 27 1.75 15.55 0.66
CA TYR A 27 0.80 14.48 0.98
C TYR A 27 1.46 13.14 0.67
N THR A 28 1.62 12.30 1.69
CA THR A 28 2.28 11.00 1.57
C THR A 28 1.25 9.87 1.46
N TYR A 29 1.38 9.06 0.43
CA TYR A 29 0.57 7.90 0.14
C TYR A 29 1.40 6.64 0.26
N LYS A 30 0.80 5.58 0.81
CA LYS A 30 1.36 4.23 0.75
C LYS A 30 0.79 3.53 -0.48
N LEU A 31 1.64 3.17 -1.41
CA LEU A 31 1.23 2.40 -2.58
C LEU A 31 1.18 0.92 -2.21
N VAL A 32 0.11 0.25 -2.65
CA VAL A 32 -0.11 -1.17 -2.43
C VAL A 32 -0.25 -1.82 -3.80
N THR A 33 0.74 -2.60 -4.19
CA THR A 33 0.65 -3.43 -5.40
C THR A 33 -0.18 -4.67 -5.09
N ILE A 34 -1.09 -4.98 -6.01
CA ILE A 34 -1.98 -6.14 -5.92
C ILE A 34 -1.72 -7.05 -7.12
N PRO A 35 -1.78 -8.37 -6.96
CA PRO A 35 -1.72 -9.27 -8.10
C PRO A 35 -2.87 -9.01 -9.07
N LEU A 36 -2.58 -9.11 -10.36
CA LEU A 36 -3.51 -9.01 -11.48
C LEU A 36 -3.47 -10.36 -12.21
N PHE A 37 -4.59 -10.81 -12.71
CA PHE A 37 -4.64 -12.03 -13.51
C PHE A 37 -4.57 -11.67 -15.00
N HIS A 38 -3.61 -12.23 -15.71
CA HIS A 38 -3.42 -12.05 -17.14
C HIS A 38 -3.07 -13.39 -17.77
N GLU A 39 -3.78 -13.80 -18.82
CA GLU A 39 -3.52 -15.05 -19.55
C GLU A 39 -3.41 -16.30 -18.63
N ASN A 40 -4.27 -16.39 -17.62
CA ASN A 40 -4.31 -17.43 -16.57
C ASN A 40 -3.12 -17.45 -15.60
N GLU A 41 -2.27 -16.43 -15.61
CA GLU A 41 -1.21 -16.23 -14.63
C GLU A 41 -1.52 -15.06 -13.71
N ALA A 42 -1.26 -15.24 -12.40
CA ALA A 42 -1.28 -14.13 -11.46
C ALA A 42 0.07 -13.42 -11.52
N ILE A 43 0.07 -12.16 -11.92
CA ILE A 43 1.26 -11.32 -12.04
C ILE A 43 1.17 -10.13 -11.08
N GLN A 44 2.29 -9.68 -10.54
CA GLN A 44 2.34 -8.48 -9.70
C GLN A 44 3.37 -7.51 -10.25
N LEU A 45 3.01 -6.22 -10.27
CA LEU A 45 3.95 -5.15 -10.59
C LEU A 45 5.07 -5.12 -9.55
N THR A 46 6.31 -5.20 -10.03
CA THR A 46 7.52 -5.01 -9.22
C THR A 46 8.11 -3.62 -9.46
N GLN A 47 9.05 -3.21 -8.60
CA GLN A 47 9.72 -1.90 -8.66
C GLN A 47 8.77 -0.69 -8.54
N ILE A 48 7.58 -0.89 -7.96
CA ILE A 48 6.72 0.22 -7.55
C ILE A 48 7.21 0.72 -6.20
N PRO A 49 7.39 2.04 -6.01
CA PRO A 49 7.78 2.58 -4.71
C PRO A 49 6.69 2.28 -3.68
N ARG A 50 7.09 1.95 -2.46
CA ARG A 50 6.17 1.65 -1.35
C ARG A 50 5.47 2.90 -0.83
N TYR A 51 6.15 4.04 -0.87
CA TYR A 51 5.55 5.33 -0.54
C TYR A 51 5.77 6.32 -1.67
N TRP A 52 4.81 7.22 -1.83
CA TRP A 52 4.85 8.29 -2.81
C TRP A 52 4.30 9.55 -2.17
N ALA A 53 5.04 10.65 -2.24
CA ALA A 53 4.62 11.91 -1.68
C ALA A 53 4.53 12.97 -2.76
N ILE A 54 3.50 13.80 -2.68
CA ILE A 54 3.15 14.77 -3.71
C ILE A 54 3.01 16.13 -3.05
N ASN A 55 3.69 17.12 -3.63
CA ASN A 55 3.37 18.51 -3.38
C ASN A 55 2.45 19.04 -4.49
N PRO A 56 1.19 19.37 -4.19
CA PRO A 56 0.24 19.84 -5.19
C PRO A 56 0.53 21.27 -5.69
N ALA A 57 1.32 22.06 -4.95
CA ALA A 57 1.60 23.45 -5.33
C ALA A 57 2.64 23.56 -6.45
N ASN A 58 3.53 22.59 -6.61
CA ASN A 58 4.65 22.66 -7.56
C ASN A 58 4.94 21.36 -8.32
N ASN A 59 4.04 20.36 -8.24
CA ASN A 59 4.18 19.06 -8.92
C ASN A 59 5.51 18.35 -8.65
N ILE A 60 6.06 18.55 -7.45
CA ILE A 60 7.24 17.82 -6.98
C ILE A 60 6.77 16.55 -6.27
N THR A 61 7.46 15.45 -6.53
CA THR A 61 7.21 14.17 -5.89
C THR A 61 8.44 13.63 -5.18
N MET A 62 8.20 12.70 -4.26
CA MET A 62 9.22 11.89 -3.61
C MET A 62 8.75 10.43 -3.59
N GLU A 63 9.68 9.50 -3.68
CA GLU A 63 9.41 8.06 -3.73
C GLU A 63 10.31 7.32 -2.76
N TRP A 64 9.77 6.30 -2.08
CA TRP A 64 10.51 5.44 -1.16
C TRP A 64 10.21 3.98 -1.49
N HIS A 65 11.24 3.15 -1.65
CA HIS A 65 11.07 1.72 -1.91
C HIS A 65 11.14 0.90 -0.61
N ASN A 66 12.03 1.29 0.32
CA ASN A 66 12.19 0.63 1.61
C ASN A 66 12.11 1.65 2.77
N PRO A 67 11.23 1.48 3.77
CA PRO A 67 11.19 2.36 4.93
C PRO A 67 12.42 2.23 5.84
N GLU A 68 13.14 1.11 5.78
CA GLU A 68 14.37 0.88 6.56
C GLU A 68 15.62 1.46 5.88
N GLU A 69 15.51 1.92 4.63
CA GLU A 69 16.52 2.77 3.98
C GLU A 69 16.50 4.21 4.53
N SER A 70 15.93 4.44 5.73
CA SER A 70 16.22 5.58 6.60
C SER A 70 17.68 5.51 7.08
N GLY A 71 18.60 5.56 6.12
CA GLY A 71 19.71 6.48 5.97
C GLY A 71 20.60 6.85 7.14
N CYS A 72 20.54 6.25 8.32
CA CYS A 72 21.52 6.48 9.37
C CYS A 72 22.41 5.24 9.52
N ASP A 73 23.51 5.23 8.78
CA ASP A 73 24.62 4.34 9.10
C ASP A 73 25.34 4.89 10.33
N LEU A 74 24.98 4.35 11.50
CA LEU A 74 25.57 4.73 12.78
C LEU A 74 27.06 4.34 12.89
N GLN A 75 27.56 3.44 12.04
CA GLN A 75 28.98 3.09 12.03
C GLN A 75 29.83 4.14 11.31
N LEU A 76 29.25 4.87 10.34
CA LEU A 76 29.97 5.83 9.49
C LEU A 76 29.68 7.31 9.76
N MET A 77 28.78 7.66 10.70
CA MET A 77 28.64 9.00 11.31
C MET A 77 28.57 10.22 10.36
N THR A 78 28.31 10.06 9.06
CA THR A 78 28.52 11.13 8.07
C THR A 78 27.28 11.52 7.29
N SER A 79 26.22 10.72 7.31
CA SER A 79 24.99 11.03 6.61
C SER A 79 23.81 10.34 7.29
N CYS A 80 22.92 11.13 7.87
CA CYS A 80 21.54 10.72 8.13
C CYS A 80 20.69 11.30 6.99
N ARG A 81 20.22 10.44 6.09
CA ARG A 81 19.40 10.88 4.96
C ARG A 81 17.94 10.48 5.16
N ASP A 82 17.26 11.23 6.01
CA ASP A 82 15.85 10.96 6.36
C ASP A 82 14.85 11.33 5.25
N THR A 83 15.27 12.09 4.23
CA THR A 83 14.40 12.53 3.14
C THR A 83 14.97 12.11 1.79
N PRO A 84 14.25 11.28 0.99
CA PRO A 84 14.69 10.96 -0.36
C PRO A 84 14.74 12.20 -1.22
N HIS A 85 15.44 12.07 -2.33
CA HIS A 85 15.56 13.15 -3.30
C HIS A 85 14.20 13.61 -3.79
N MET A 86 13.94 14.92 -3.64
CA MET A 86 12.88 15.58 -4.39
C MET A 86 13.15 15.43 -5.87
N ARG A 87 12.18 14.90 -6.60
CA ARG A 87 12.21 14.81 -8.06
C ARG A 87 10.99 15.55 -8.58
N ARG A 88 11.14 16.19 -9.74
CA ARG A 88 9.94 16.47 -10.55
C ARG A 88 9.43 15.13 -11.05
N ILE A 89 8.12 15.00 -11.27
CA ILE A 89 7.54 13.82 -11.91
C ILE A 89 8.35 13.55 -13.18
N SER A 90 9.12 12.46 -13.14
CA SER A 90 9.91 12.01 -14.29
C SER A 90 8.95 11.34 -15.28
N LYS A 91 9.36 11.09 -16.51
CA LYS A 91 8.55 10.29 -17.46
C LYS A 91 9.06 8.86 -17.60
N ASP A 92 9.95 8.47 -16.70
CA ASP A 92 10.82 7.30 -16.89
C ASP A 92 10.50 6.14 -15.95
N THR A 93 9.59 6.28 -14.99
CA THR A 93 9.21 5.20 -14.08
C THR A 93 7.91 4.51 -14.51
N CYS A 94 7.71 3.26 -14.08
CA CYS A 94 6.44 2.55 -14.27
C CYS A 94 5.28 3.30 -13.61
N LEU A 95 5.50 3.89 -12.44
CA LEU A 95 4.47 4.65 -11.73
C LEU A 95 4.02 5.88 -12.55
N ASP A 96 4.97 6.60 -13.17
CA ASP A 96 4.66 7.74 -14.03
C ASP A 96 3.81 7.32 -15.23
N GLN A 97 4.15 6.19 -15.86
CA GLN A 97 3.36 5.65 -16.97
C GLN A 97 1.92 5.29 -16.55
N ILE A 98 1.73 4.76 -15.34
CA ILE A 98 0.41 4.47 -14.78
C ILE A 98 -0.39 5.76 -14.56
N ILE A 99 0.23 6.76 -13.93
CA ILE A 99 -0.42 8.05 -13.61
C ILE A 99 -0.81 8.81 -14.88
N GLU A 100 0.09 8.87 -15.87
CA GLU A 100 -0.13 9.55 -17.15
C GLU A 100 -0.94 8.71 -18.15
N LYS A 101 -1.34 7.49 -17.79
CA LYS A 101 -2.07 6.54 -18.66
C LYS A 101 -1.33 6.24 -19.97
N LEU A 102 -0.01 6.14 -19.90
CA LEU A 102 0.86 5.81 -21.02
C LEU A 102 1.01 4.28 -21.17
N PRO A 103 1.50 3.80 -22.33
CA PRO A 103 1.87 2.40 -22.49
C PRO A 103 2.90 1.96 -21.42
N LEU A 104 2.61 0.84 -20.74
CA LEU A 104 3.35 0.34 -19.57
C LEU A 104 4.69 -0.35 -19.93
N SER A 105 5.49 0.25 -20.80
CA SER A 105 6.76 -0.32 -21.30
C SER A 105 7.88 -0.39 -20.26
N LYS A 106 7.76 0.36 -19.16
CA LYS A 106 8.73 0.41 -18.06
C LYS A 106 8.30 -0.41 -16.85
N CYS A 107 7.11 -0.99 -16.89
CA CYS A 107 6.58 -1.82 -15.82
C CYS A 107 7.14 -3.24 -15.89
N GLN A 108 7.76 -3.67 -14.81
CA GLN A 108 8.21 -5.04 -14.65
C GLN A 108 7.16 -5.83 -13.86
N THR A 109 6.98 -7.09 -14.22
CA THR A 109 6.03 -8.00 -13.58
C THR A 109 6.75 -9.23 -13.08
N ILE A 110 6.32 -9.74 -11.94
CA ILE A 110 6.74 -11.04 -11.43
C ILE A 110 5.54 -11.98 -11.35
N PRO A 111 5.70 -13.27 -11.67
CA PRO A 111 4.66 -14.25 -11.44
C PRO A 111 4.48 -14.46 -9.92
N VAL A 112 3.25 -14.63 -9.49
CA VAL A 112 2.86 -14.90 -8.10
C VAL A 112 2.20 -16.29 -8.05
N PRO A 113 2.45 -17.09 -7.00
CA PRO A 113 1.82 -18.41 -6.87
C PRO A 113 0.30 -18.35 -7.07
N THR A 114 -0.21 -19.25 -7.89
CA THR A 114 -1.61 -19.30 -8.34
C THR A 114 -2.52 -19.74 -7.20
N ALA A 115 -3.16 -18.77 -6.55
CA ALA A 115 -4.47 -18.95 -5.93
C ALA A 115 -5.55 -18.46 -6.91
N ASN A 116 -6.76 -19.03 -6.87
CA ASN A 116 -7.86 -18.59 -7.74
C ASN A 116 -8.33 -17.16 -7.44
N TYR A 117 -7.94 -16.62 -6.29
CA TYR A 117 -8.26 -15.27 -5.85
C TYR A 117 -7.16 -14.73 -4.92
N PHE A 118 -6.97 -13.43 -4.97
CA PHE A 118 -6.24 -12.66 -3.97
C PHE A 118 -7.26 -11.86 -3.15
N VAL A 119 -7.18 -11.95 -1.83
CA VAL A 119 -8.05 -11.20 -0.92
C VAL A 119 -7.20 -10.60 0.18
N ARG A 120 -7.36 -9.29 0.41
CA ARG A 120 -6.63 -8.57 1.46
C ARG A 120 -7.55 -7.60 2.17
N HIS A 121 -7.63 -7.74 3.49
CA HIS A 121 -8.23 -6.72 4.35
C HIS A 121 -7.31 -5.49 4.41
N LEU A 122 -7.89 -4.31 4.25
CA LEU A 122 -7.22 -3.04 4.48
C LEU A 122 -7.56 -2.55 5.91
N ARG A 123 -8.05 -1.31 6.01
CA ARG A 123 -8.51 -0.70 7.26
C ARG A 123 -10.03 -0.69 7.27
N ASP A 124 -10.62 -0.74 8.46
CA ASP A 124 -12.06 -0.65 8.67
C ASP A 124 -12.78 -1.74 7.87
N ASN A 125 -13.68 -1.37 6.96
CA ASN A 125 -14.44 -2.31 6.14
C ASN A 125 -14.00 -2.42 4.68
N PHE A 126 -12.79 -1.90 4.38
CA PHE A 126 -12.23 -1.97 3.05
C PHE A 126 -11.48 -3.29 2.81
N TRP A 127 -11.79 -3.91 1.69
CA TRP A 127 -11.17 -5.14 1.20
C TRP A 127 -10.71 -4.95 -0.24
N ILE A 128 -9.55 -5.46 -0.57
CA ILE A 128 -9.11 -5.60 -1.97
C ILE A 128 -9.30 -7.04 -2.39
N THR A 129 -9.90 -7.25 -3.56
CA THR A 129 -9.98 -8.56 -4.21
C THR A 129 -9.37 -8.51 -5.60
N SER A 130 -8.79 -9.62 -6.03
CA SER A 130 -8.38 -9.84 -7.42
C SER A 130 -8.60 -11.29 -7.83
N SER A 131 -9.06 -11.51 -9.05
CA SER A 131 -9.40 -12.83 -9.64
C SER A 131 -9.23 -12.78 -11.16
N SER A 132 -9.18 -13.95 -11.80
CA SER A 132 -9.10 -14.04 -13.28
C SER A 132 -10.36 -13.53 -13.97
N GLU A 133 -11.51 -13.69 -13.33
CA GLU A 133 -12.82 -13.32 -13.85
C GLU A 133 -13.66 -12.62 -12.78
N SER A 134 -14.80 -12.08 -13.19
CA SER A 134 -15.77 -11.53 -12.23
C SER A 134 -16.31 -12.64 -11.32
N VAL A 135 -16.43 -12.34 -10.03
CA VAL A 135 -16.90 -13.29 -9.02
C VAL A 135 -18.28 -12.90 -8.54
N HIS A 136 -19.23 -13.83 -8.65
CA HIS A 136 -20.59 -13.66 -8.11
C HIS A 136 -20.59 -13.96 -6.62
N CYS A 137 -21.04 -13.00 -5.82
CA CYS A 137 -21.09 -13.07 -4.37
C CYS A 137 -22.48 -12.72 -3.86
N VAL A 138 -22.72 -12.96 -2.58
CA VAL A 138 -23.98 -12.63 -1.91
C VAL A 138 -23.71 -11.85 -0.64
N LYS A 139 -24.39 -10.71 -0.50
CA LYS A 139 -24.38 -9.92 0.74
C LYS A 139 -25.40 -10.49 1.71
N ILE A 140 -24.94 -10.83 2.92
CA ILE A 140 -25.74 -11.46 3.97
C ILE A 140 -25.60 -10.68 5.29
N PRO A 141 -26.71 -10.46 6.05
CA PRO A 141 -26.63 -9.84 7.37
C PRO A 141 -25.95 -10.77 8.38
N ARG A 142 -25.19 -10.21 9.33
CA ARG A 142 -24.62 -10.96 10.46
C ARG A 142 -25.72 -11.31 11.46
N ILE A 143 -25.63 -12.52 12.01
CA ILE A 143 -26.66 -13.13 12.87
C ILE A 143 -27.01 -12.27 14.09
N GLU A 144 -26.07 -11.49 14.62
CA GLU A 144 -26.30 -10.61 15.77
C GLU A 144 -27.31 -9.48 15.47
N HIS A 145 -27.43 -9.03 14.22
CA HIS A 145 -28.39 -7.99 13.79
C HIS A 145 -29.77 -8.54 13.40
N LEU A 146 -29.93 -9.87 13.29
CA LEU A 146 -31.25 -10.49 13.07
C LEU A 146 -32.19 -10.31 14.28
N SER A 147 -31.63 -10.01 15.46
CA SER A 147 -32.37 -9.80 16.71
C SER A 147 -33.23 -8.53 16.71
N ALA A 148 -32.92 -7.54 15.87
CA ALA A 148 -33.67 -6.27 15.77
C ALA A 148 -34.59 -6.19 14.54
N MET A 149 -34.39 -7.06 13.54
CA MET A 149 -35.20 -7.14 12.31
C MET A 149 -35.91 -8.50 12.21
N GLN A 150 -36.67 -8.89 13.23
CA GLN A 150 -37.74 -9.86 13.00
C GLN A 150 -38.83 -9.18 12.16
N GLN A 151 -38.85 -9.43 10.83
CA GLN A 151 -40.04 -9.62 9.96
C GLN A 151 -39.93 -9.22 8.48
N THR A 152 -38.80 -8.74 7.95
CA THR A 152 -38.66 -8.53 6.50
C THR A 152 -37.70 -9.55 5.90
N GLY A 153 -38.14 -10.24 4.85
CA GLY A 153 -37.50 -11.42 4.25
C GLY A 153 -35.99 -11.31 4.05
N SER A 154 -35.32 -12.47 4.00
CA SER A 154 -33.89 -12.59 3.70
C SER A 154 -33.53 -11.88 2.39
N ILE A 155 -33.17 -10.59 2.45
CA ILE A 155 -32.68 -9.83 1.29
C ILE A 155 -31.21 -10.24 1.09
N ASN A 156 -31.03 -11.41 0.50
CA ASN A 156 -29.75 -11.81 -0.06
C ASN A 156 -29.57 -11.00 -1.34
N GLU A 157 -28.71 -10.00 -1.29
CA GLU A 157 -28.41 -9.15 -2.44
C GLU A 157 -27.22 -9.75 -3.20
N GLU A 158 -27.38 -9.97 -4.50
CA GLU A 158 -26.28 -10.41 -5.37
C GLU A 158 -25.30 -9.25 -5.56
N VAL A 159 -24.01 -9.54 -5.41
CA VAL A 159 -22.92 -8.58 -5.63
C VAL A 159 -21.93 -9.22 -6.58
N ILE A 160 -21.67 -8.57 -7.72
CA ILE A 160 -20.69 -9.04 -8.70
C ILE A 160 -19.39 -8.26 -8.48
N LEU A 161 -18.34 -8.94 -8.06
CA LEU A 161 -17.01 -8.36 -7.93
C LEU A 161 -16.27 -8.45 -9.26
N PRO A 162 -15.83 -7.34 -9.86
CA PRO A 162 -15.00 -7.39 -11.07
C PRO A 162 -13.63 -8.04 -10.77
N PRO A 163 -12.85 -8.40 -11.82
CA PRO A 163 -11.54 -9.06 -11.66
C PRO A 163 -10.57 -8.36 -10.72
N VAL A 164 -10.70 -7.04 -10.55
CA VAL A 164 -9.98 -6.27 -9.53
C VAL A 164 -10.97 -5.32 -8.87
N SER A 165 -11.10 -5.40 -7.55
CA SER A 165 -12.08 -4.57 -6.85
C SER A 165 -11.59 -4.08 -5.49
N LEU A 166 -12.03 -2.87 -5.13
CA LEU A 166 -11.97 -2.33 -3.77
C LEU A 166 -13.41 -2.33 -3.23
N VAL A 167 -13.66 -3.16 -2.23
CA VAL A 167 -14.99 -3.38 -1.66
C VAL A 167 -15.06 -2.72 -0.30
N ASN A 168 -16.05 -1.85 -0.10
CA ASN A 168 -16.43 -1.36 1.22
C ASN A 168 -17.62 -2.19 1.74
N VAL A 169 -17.37 -3.09 2.68
CA VAL A 169 -18.42 -3.97 3.22
C VAL A 169 -19.25 -3.22 4.25
N THR A 170 -20.57 -3.23 4.11
CA THR A 170 -21.44 -2.57 5.09
C THR A 170 -21.26 -3.19 6.49
N GLU A 171 -21.16 -2.35 7.51
CA GLU A 171 -21.12 -2.77 8.92
C GLU A 171 -22.29 -3.69 9.25
N GLY A 172 -22.02 -4.79 9.96
CA GLY A 172 -23.04 -5.79 10.29
C GLY A 172 -23.43 -6.70 9.13
N TYR A 173 -22.81 -6.59 7.96
CA TYR A 173 -22.98 -7.51 6.83
C TYR A 173 -21.67 -8.25 6.50
N ASN A 174 -21.82 -9.41 5.85
CA ASN A 174 -20.73 -10.11 5.18
C ASN A 174 -21.03 -10.19 3.69
N VAL A 175 -19.99 -10.24 2.85
CA VAL A 175 -20.10 -10.59 1.43
C VAL A 175 -19.47 -11.97 1.26
N ALA A 176 -20.31 -12.97 1.02
CA ALA A 176 -19.90 -14.36 0.82
C ALA A 176 -19.67 -14.62 -0.67
N CYS A 177 -18.46 -15.06 -1.02
CA CYS A 177 -18.05 -15.39 -2.38
C CYS A 177 -17.60 -16.85 -2.45
N PRO A 178 -17.55 -17.47 -3.64
CA PRO A 178 -16.89 -18.76 -3.82
C PRO A 178 -15.44 -18.73 -3.33
N GLY A 179 -15.16 -19.46 -2.25
CA GLY A 179 -13.81 -19.61 -1.68
C GLY A 179 -13.39 -18.57 -0.62
N PHE A 180 -14.11 -17.45 -0.47
CA PHE A 180 -13.75 -16.44 0.53
C PHE A 180 -14.95 -15.64 1.06
N THR A 181 -14.77 -14.91 2.15
CA THR A 181 -15.81 -14.06 2.74
C THR A 181 -15.19 -12.75 3.19
N LEU A 182 -15.83 -11.64 2.79
CA LEU A 182 -15.47 -10.30 3.22
C LEU A 182 -16.35 -9.90 4.39
N VAL A 183 -15.76 -9.30 5.41
CA VAL A 183 -16.44 -9.03 6.68
C VAL A 183 -16.54 -7.52 6.93
N GLY A 184 -17.75 -7.04 7.22
CA GLY A 184 -18.01 -5.70 7.73
C GLY A 184 -18.03 -5.70 9.27
N ARG A 185 -16.98 -5.15 9.88
CA ARG A 185 -16.83 -4.99 11.33
C ARG A 185 -17.52 -3.70 11.79
N PRO A 186 -18.19 -3.70 12.96
CA PRO A 186 -18.72 -2.50 13.60
C PRO A 186 -17.61 -1.60 14.17
#